data_AF-A0AAD6NRR5-F1
#
_entry.id   AF-A0AAD6NRR5-F1
#
_cell.length_a   1.000
_cell.length_b   1.000
_cell.length_c   1.000
_cell.angle_alpha   90.00
_cell.angle_beta   90.00
_cell.angle_gamma   90.00
#
_symmetry.space_group_name_H-M   'P 1'
#
loop_
_entity.id
_entity.type
_entity.pdbx_description
1 polymer ?
#
loop_
_entity_poly.entity_id
_entity_poly.type
_entity_poly.pdbx_seq_one_letter_code
_entity_poly.pdbx_strand_id
1 'polypeptide(L)'
;MAESMCRTLRDGSLEGEQAPALTIKDITASPFGFHVFSHVLSQLSSFILASKSQSRGIVIVAFSRSPSFYVDLLKRRGIDVNSSHKWIQILDCYSDPLGWKYQLTGSGNCMDVSHETSSNLSRVCKDVKDLDKLYSMILELGKGLVGQGKDRFSVAIDSINEMLRHASTPTVAGLLSNLRSHEQISSIFWLLHSDLHEVKVTSALEYLSSVVASEKLQVRFKRRNGRVRVVNEGFHIDQSSSNFTSVLSEDGLVNQINQSLLPKVQFDLELSEKERIDRAKVVLPFEHQGNGEPIHIYDGRRSLTESKTEATLSSSGNSQKTDSGEGEIIYFRDSDDEMPDSDEDPDDDLDI
;
A
#
# COMPACT_ATOMS: atom_id res chain seq x y z
N MET A 1 -5.62 7.97 8.00
CA MET A 1 -4.88 7.95 6.71
C MET A 1 -3.36 7.96 6.83
N ALA A 2 -2.76 8.85 7.63
CA ALA A 2 -1.30 8.92 7.83
C ALA A 2 -0.68 7.57 8.23
N GLU A 3 -1.37 6.80 9.08
CA GLU A 3 -0.93 5.46 9.49
C GLU A 3 -0.86 4.46 8.33
N SER A 4 -1.76 4.53 7.35
CA SER A 4 -1.73 3.63 6.18
C SER A 4 -0.58 3.98 5.23
N MET A 5 -0.26 5.27 5.08
CA MET A 5 0.91 5.72 4.33
C MET A 5 2.20 5.29 5.02
N CYS A 6 2.32 5.57 6.31
CA CYS A 6 3.48 5.21 7.11
C CYS A 6 3.64 3.69 7.20
N ARG A 7 2.54 2.92 7.21
CA ARG A 7 2.57 1.45 7.11
C ARG A 7 3.15 0.99 5.78
N THR A 8 2.72 1.59 4.66
CA THR A 8 3.27 1.27 3.33
C THR A 8 4.78 1.54 3.27
N LEU A 9 5.23 2.67 3.83
CA LEU A 9 6.65 3.02 3.89
C LEU A 9 7.46 2.16 4.88
N ARG A 10 6.82 1.69 5.96
CA ARG A 10 7.40 0.79 6.96
C ARG A 10 7.61 -0.61 6.40
N ASP A 11 6.59 -1.11 5.70
CA ASP A 11 6.56 -2.46 5.13
C ASP A 11 7.50 -2.57 3.91
N GLY A 12 7.88 -1.44 3.29
CA GLY A 12 8.99 -1.37 2.33
C GLY A 12 8.75 -2.08 1.00
N SER A 13 9.85 -2.36 0.28
CA SER A 13 9.82 -3.11 -0.98
C SER A 13 9.66 -4.61 -0.74
N LEU A 14 9.04 -5.34 -1.67
CA LEU A 14 9.11 -6.81 -1.70
C LEU A 14 10.32 -7.25 -2.55
N GLU A 15 10.77 -8.50 -2.40
CA GLU A 15 11.88 -9.01 -3.21
C GLU A 15 11.53 -8.97 -4.71
N GLY A 16 12.40 -8.36 -5.52
CA GLY A 16 12.17 -8.17 -6.96
C GLY A 16 11.32 -6.96 -7.35
N GLU A 17 10.77 -6.20 -6.38
CA GLU A 17 9.95 -5.01 -6.64
C GLU A 17 10.71 -3.69 -6.43
N GLN A 18 10.21 -2.61 -7.04
CA GLN A 18 10.70 -1.25 -6.78
C GLN A 18 10.20 -0.75 -5.42
N ALA A 19 11.06 -0.01 -4.72
CA ALA A 19 10.71 0.58 -3.44
C ALA A 19 9.48 1.50 -3.52
N PRO A 20 8.54 1.41 -2.55
CA PRO A 20 7.42 2.32 -2.44
C PRO A 20 7.90 3.77 -2.33
N ALA A 21 7.31 4.63 -3.15
CA ALA A 21 7.62 6.04 -3.22
C ALA A 21 6.43 6.91 -2.79
N LEU A 22 6.67 7.87 -1.90
CA LEU A 22 5.69 8.87 -1.47
C LEU A 22 6.08 10.26 -1.97
N THR A 23 5.23 10.87 -2.81
CA THR A 23 5.27 12.31 -3.09
C THR A 23 4.36 13.05 -2.12
N ILE A 24 4.91 14.03 -1.42
CA ILE A 24 4.16 15.03 -0.67
C ILE A 24 4.08 16.28 -1.53
N LYS A 25 2.89 16.60 -1.99
CA LYS A 25 2.60 17.75 -2.83
C LYS A 25 2.23 18.94 -1.95
N ASP A 26 2.96 20.03 -2.12
CA ASP A 26 2.79 21.28 -1.39
C ASP A 26 2.52 22.43 -2.36
N ILE A 27 2.02 23.54 -1.84
CA ILE A 27 1.89 24.81 -2.57
C ILE A 27 2.42 25.92 -1.66
N THR A 28 3.09 26.92 -2.22
CA THR A 28 3.65 28.03 -1.44
C THR A 28 2.58 28.81 -0.68
N ALA A 29 1.36 28.85 -1.20
CA ALA A 29 0.21 29.50 -0.55
C ALA A 29 -0.22 28.80 0.76
N SER A 30 0.03 27.50 0.89
CA SER A 30 -0.38 26.73 2.08
C SER A 30 0.70 25.69 2.41
N PRO A 31 1.74 26.04 3.18
CA PRO A 31 2.94 25.21 3.38
C PRO A 31 2.71 24.07 4.38
N PHE A 32 1.72 23.23 4.11
CA PHE A 32 1.37 22.09 4.95
C PHE A 32 2.25 20.87 4.65
N GLY A 33 2.85 20.81 3.47
CA GLY A 33 3.65 19.67 3.03
C GLY A 33 4.84 19.39 3.97
N PHE A 34 5.49 20.44 4.50
CA PHE A 34 6.58 20.26 5.46
C PHE A 34 6.12 19.66 6.80
N HIS A 35 4.92 19.99 7.27
CA HIS A 35 4.35 19.41 8.48
C HIS A 35 4.05 17.91 8.29
N VAL A 36 3.52 17.55 7.12
CA VAL A 36 3.29 16.14 6.74
C VAL A 36 4.63 15.41 6.63
N PHE A 37 5.63 16.00 5.98
CA PHE A 37 6.98 15.44 5.89
C PHE A 37 7.58 15.19 7.28
N SER A 38 7.49 16.18 8.18
CA SER A 38 7.99 16.08 9.54
C SER A 38 7.29 14.97 10.34
N HIS A 39 5.98 14.79 10.14
CA HIS A 39 5.23 13.72 10.77
C HIS A 39 5.64 12.34 10.24
N VAL A 40 5.71 12.17 8.91
CA VAL A 40 6.14 10.91 8.28
C VAL A 40 7.56 10.55 8.71
N LEU A 41 8.48 11.52 8.73
CA LEU A 41 9.85 11.33 9.19
C LEU A 41 9.89 10.86 10.65
N SER A 42 9.12 11.49 11.53
CA SER A 42 9.05 11.11 12.95
C SER A 42 8.47 9.72 13.16
N GLN A 43 7.43 9.34 12.40
CA GLN A 43 6.80 8.02 12.49
C GLN A 43 7.71 6.92 11.92
N LEU A 44 8.39 7.16 10.80
CA LEU A 44 9.37 6.21 10.28
C LEU A 44 10.53 6.01 11.25
N SER A 45 11.02 7.09 11.84
CA SER A 45 12.08 7.04 12.85
C SER A 45 11.66 6.21 14.07
N SER A 46 10.41 6.37 14.55
CA SER A 46 9.90 5.55 15.67
C SER A 46 9.76 4.07 15.29
N PHE A 47 9.38 3.76 14.04
CA PHE A 47 9.31 2.37 13.56
C PHE A 47 10.67 1.71 13.38
N ILE A 48 11.68 2.45 12.93
CA ILE A 48 13.07 1.98 12.82
C ILE A 48 13.62 1.68 14.21
N LEU A 49 13.43 2.59 15.17
CA LEU A 49 13.88 2.39 16.56
C LEU A 49 13.14 1.22 17.23
N ALA A 50 11.86 1.04 16.94
CA ALA A 50 11.09 -0.11 17.41
C ALA A 50 11.41 -1.41 16.66
N SER A 51 12.32 -1.39 15.67
CA SER A 51 12.65 -2.53 14.79
C SER A 51 11.43 -3.18 14.13
N LYS A 52 10.38 -2.38 13.87
CA LYS A 52 9.15 -2.82 13.18
C LYS A 52 9.17 -2.56 11.69
N SER A 53 10.13 -1.76 11.21
CA SER A 53 10.31 -1.47 9.79
C SER A 53 11.32 -2.42 9.16
N GLN A 54 11.14 -2.67 7.86
CA GLN A 54 12.18 -3.31 7.06
C GLN A 54 13.47 -2.48 6.98
N SER A 55 13.39 -1.16 7.11
CA SER A 55 14.57 -0.31 7.12
C SER A 55 15.24 -0.28 8.49
N ARG A 56 16.57 -0.42 8.49
CA ARG A 56 17.42 -0.28 9.69
C ARG A 56 17.94 1.13 9.89
N GLY A 57 17.84 1.96 8.87
CA GLY A 57 18.25 3.35 8.93
C GLY A 57 17.60 4.24 7.90
N ILE A 58 17.84 5.54 8.03
CA ILE A 58 17.30 6.59 7.18
C ILE A 58 18.40 7.54 6.71
N VAL A 59 18.42 7.84 5.41
CA VAL A 59 19.26 8.87 4.81
C VAL A 59 18.38 10.07 4.48
N ILE A 60 18.69 11.23 5.05
CA ILE A 60 17.97 12.48 4.82
C ILE A 60 18.79 13.36 3.89
N VAL A 61 18.25 13.76 2.74
CA VAL A 61 18.85 14.74 1.83
C VAL A 61 18.26 16.11 2.12
N ALA A 62 19.06 16.98 2.73
CA ALA A 62 18.65 18.30 3.20
C ALA A 62 18.93 19.37 2.14
N PHE A 63 17.87 19.87 1.49
CA PHE A 63 17.97 20.93 0.47
C PHE A 63 17.45 22.29 0.97
N SER A 64 16.35 22.31 1.73
CA SER A 64 15.71 23.58 2.12
C SER A 64 16.09 24.06 3.53
N ARG A 65 16.59 23.16 4.39
CA ARG A 65 16.94 23.43 5.79
C ARG A 65 18.33 22.91 6.14
N SER A 66 18.91 23.48 7.19
CA SER A 66 20.19 23.01 7.74
C SER A 66 20.06 21.61 8.37
N PRO A 67 21.12 20.79 8.38
CA PRO A 67 21.12 19.49 9.05
C PRO A 67 20.73 19.54 10.53
N SER A 68 21.12 20.61 11.25
CA SER A 68 20.77 20.83 12.66
C SER A 68 19.26 20.86 12.89
N PHE A 69 18.50 21.39 11.92
CA PHE A 69 17.05 21.46 12.01
C PHE A 69 16.41 20.08 12.19
N TYR A 70 16.85 19.07 11.44
CA TYR A 70 16.29 17.71 11.53
C TYR A 70 16.63 17.03 12.84
N VAL A 71 17.83 17.28 13.36
CA VAL A 71 18.25 16.78 14.66
C VAL A 71 17.34 17.36 15.76
N ASP A 72 17.10 18.67 15.72
CA ASP A 72 16.22 19.34 16.68
C ASP A 72 14.75 18.97 16.52
N LEU A 73 14.32 18.69 15.28
CA LEU A 73 12.97 18.19 14.99
C LEU A 73 12.75 16.82 15.65
N LEU A 74 13.70 15.89 15.50
CA LEU A 74 13.61 14.55 16.10
C LEU A 74 13.68 14.62 17.64
N LYS A 75 14.56 15.46 18.19
CA LYS A 75 14.64 15.70 19.64
C LYS A 75 13.32 16.21 20.22
N ARG A 76 12.68 17.19 19.57
CA ARG A 76 11.37 17.72 19.98
C ARG A 76 10.26 16.66 19.94
N ARG A 77 10.42 15.61 19.14
CA ARG A 77 9.48 14.47 19.05
C ARG A 77 9.79 13.34 20.04
N GLY A 78 10.78 13.51 20.91
CA GLY A 78 11.20 12.51 21.89
C GLY A 78 12.12 11.42 21.32
N ILE A 79 12.70 11.65 20.14
CA ILE A 79 13.62 10.72 19.50
C ILE A 79 15.06 11.17 19.80
N ASP A 80 15.76 10.40 20.63
CA ASP A 80 17.14 10.73 20.98
C ASP A 80 18.12 10.31 19.87
N VAL A 81 18.52 11.31 19.08
CA VAL A 81 19.51 11.18 17.99
C VAL A 81 20.93 10.95 18.54
N ASN A 82 21.21 11.29 19.80
CA ASN A 82 22.55 11.19 20.39
C ASN A 82 22.92 9.76 20.85
N SER A 83 21.96 8.84 20.94
CA SER A 83 22.16 7.55 21.62
C SER A 83 22.98 6.51 20.83
N SER A 84 23.12 6.64 19.51
CA SER A 84 24.16 5.95 18.71
C SER A 84 23.97 6.29 17.23
N HIS A 85 24.99 6.88 16.59
CA HIS A 85 24.99 7.38 15.20
C HIS A 85 24.83 6.30 14.10
N LYS A 86 24.08 5.22 14.34
CA LYS A 86 23.99 4.05 13.46
C LYS A 86 22.75 3.99 12.57
N TRP A 87 21.68 4.73 12.88
CA TRP A 87 20.41 4.60 12.15
C TRP A 87 20.03 5.81 11.30
N ILE A 88 20.67 6.98 11.49
CA ILE A 88 20.37 8.19 10.71
C ILE A 88 21.66 8.77 10.12
N GLN A 89 21.61 9.19 8.85
CA GLN A 89 22.63 10.03 8.22
C GLN A 89 21.97 11.14 7.42
N ILE A 90 22.59 12.32 7.42
CA ILE A 90 22.10 13.52 6.76
C ILE A 90 23.11 13.92 5.69
N LEU A 91 22.64 14.06 4.46
CA LEU A 91 23.38 14.65 3.36
C LEU A 91 23.02 16.13 3.30
N ASP A 92 23.99 16.99 3.64
CA ASP A 92 23.84 18.44 3.63
C ASP A 92 24.05 18.98 2.22
N CYS A 93 22.94 19.31 1.55
CA CYS A 93 22.93 20.04 0.28
C CYS A 93 22.48 21.51 0.48
N TYR A 94 22.33 21.98 1.73
CA TYR A 94 21.84 23.32 2.06
C TYR A 94 22.99 24.31 2.26
N SER A 95 24.06 23.90 2.95
CA SER A 95 25.14 24.81 3.37
C SER A 95 26.04 25.30 2.22
N ASP A 96 26.15 24.53 1.13
CA ASP A 96 26.88 24.89 -0.09
C ASP A 96 26.40 24.06 -1.30
N PRO A 97 25.19 24.30 -1.84
CA PRO A 97 24.60 23.49 -2.91
C PRO A 97 25.41 23.47 -4.21
N LEU A 98 26.19 24.52 -4.48
CA LEU A 98 26.97 24.67 -5.71
C LEU A 98 28.47 24.46 -5.50
N GLY A 99 28.90 24.13 -4.27
CA GLY A 99 30.31 23.91 -3.96
C GLY A 99 31.17 25.14 -4.12
N TRP A 100 30.59 26.35 -4.06
CA TRP A 100 31.33 27.58 -4.33
C TRP A 100 32.45 27.79 -3.34
N LYS A 101 32.27 27.36 -2.08
CA LYS A 101 33.33 27.46 -1.09
C LYS A 101 34.57 26.71 -1.56
N TYR A 102 34.41 25.48 -2.05
CA TYR A 102 35.51 24.66 -2.54
C TYR A 102 36.09 25.12 -3.89
N GLN A 103 35.24 25.61 -4.81
CA GLN A 103 35.71 26.15 -6.09
C GLN A 103 36.53 27.44 -5.91
N LEU A 104 36.16 28.26 -4.92
CA LEU A 104 36.89 29.48 -4.57
C LEU A 104 38.23 29.16 -3.86
N THR A 105 38.29 28.16 -2.99
CA THR A 105 39.57 27.71 -2.40
C THR A 105 40.48 27.01 -3.42
N GLY A 106 39.92 26.38 -4.47
CA GLY A 106 40.71 25.79 -5.55
C GLY A 106 41.41 26.82 -6.45
N SER A 107 40.94 28.07 -6.47
CA SER A 107 41.50 29.16 -7.31
C SER A 107 42.40 30.13 -6.55
N GLY A 108 42.43 30.08 -5.21
CA GLY A 108 43.25 30.95 -4.37
C GLY A 108 43.94 30.14 -3.30
N ASN A 109 45.27 30.30 -3.20
CA ASN A 109 46.15 29.63 -2.23
C ASN A 109 45.84 30.12 -0.80
N CYS A 110 44.67 29.79 -0.26
CA CYS A 110 44.23 30.13 1.08
C CYS A 110 44.19 28.84 1.90
N MET A 111 44.97 28.84 2.98
CA MET A 111 45.06 27.78 3.98
C MET A 111 43.69 27.18 4.30
N ASP A 112 43.67 25.85 4.32
CA ASP A 112 42.56 24.99 4.66
C ASP A 112 41.96 25.42 6.00
N VAL A 113 40.83 26.12 5.95
CA VAL A 113 39.90 26.19 7.07
C VAL A 113 38.80 25.20 6.77
N SER A 114 39.18 23.92 6.77
CA SER A 114 38.29 22.84 7.14
C SER A 114 37.86 23.09 8.58
N HIS A 115 36.86 23.95 8.77
CA HIS A 115 35.99 23.79 9.91
C HIS A 115 35.25 22.47 9.66
N GLU A 116 35.87 21.41 10.17
CA GLU A 116 35.29 20.13 10.47
C GLU A 116 34.06 20.36 11.36
N THR A 117 32.94 20.71 10.74
CA THR A 117 31.62 20.34 11.25
C THR A 117 31.28 18.96 10.70
N SER A 118 32.26 18.06 10.65
CA SER A 118 32.02 16.62 10.52
C SER A 118 31.48 16.15 11.87
N SER A 119 30.25 16.55 12.16
CA SER A 119 29.43 15.65 12.96
C SER A 119 29.36 14.36 12.14
N ASN A 120 29.66 13.20 12.74
CA ASN A 120 29.58 11.88 12.07
C ASN A 120 28.22 11.62 11.38
N LEU A 121 27.24 12.48 11.66
CA LEU A 121 25.88 12.47 11.17
C LEU A 121 25.69 13.19 9.83
N SER A 122 26.51 14.19 9.48
CA SER A 122 26.28 15.05 8.31
C SER A 122 27.45 15.06 7.33
N ARG A 123 27.21 14.68 6.06
CA ARG A 123 28.18 14.81 4.97
C ARG A 123 27.74 15.93 4.03
N VAL A 124 28.66 16.82 3.65
CA VAL A 124 28.36 17.95 2.76
C VAL A 124 28.41 17.51 1.29
N CYS A 125 27.35 17.77 0.54
CA CYS A 125 27.32 17.63 -0.90
C CYS A 125 28.06 18.79 -1.56
N LYS A 126 28.98 18.47 -2.46
CA LYS A 126 29.86 19.48 -3.09
C LYS A 126 29.29 20.06 -4.39
N ASP A 127 28.37 19.37 -5.05
CA ASP A 127 27.73 19.89 -6.25
C ASP A 127 26.38 19.17 -6.44
N VAL A 128 25.29 19.94 -6.38
CA VAL A 128 23.93 19.44 -6.58
C VAL A 128 23.61 19.24 -8.07
N LYS A 129 24.37 19.84 -8.99
CA LYS A 129 24.18 19.67 -10.44
C LYS A 129 24.54 18.27 -10.90
N ASP A 130 25.57 17.68 -10.28
CA ASP A 130 26.02 16.32 -10.57
C ASP A 130 25.14 15.30 -9.81
N LEU A 131 24.05 14.91 -10.47
CA LEU A 131 23.09 13.96 -9.91
C LEU A 131 23.66 12.54 -9.76
N ASP A 132 24.66 12.15 -10.58
CA ASP A 132 25.30 10.83 -10.50
C ASP A 132 26.20 10.74 -9.26
N LYS A 133 26.89 11.83 -8.94
CA LYS A 133 27.63 11.96 -7.70
C LYS A 133 26.70 12.02 -6.48
N LEU A 134 25.59 12.76 -6.58
CA LEU A 134 24.58 12.80 -5.53
C LEU A 134 24.01 11.39 -5.25
N TYR A 135 23.69 10.64 -6.30
CA TYR A 135 23.27 9.24 -6.22
C TYR A 135 24.29 8.39 -5.46
N SER A 136 25.56 8.46 -5.88
CA SER A 136 26.65 7.69 -5.30
C SER A 136 26.86 8.02 -3.82
N MET A 137 26.75 9.30 -3.45
CA MET A 137 26.85 9.74 -2.06
C MET A 137 25.69 9.22 -1.20
N ILE A 138 24.45 9.25 -1.70
CA ILE A 138 23.29 8.70 -0.98
C ILE A 138 23.49 7.20 -0.72
N LEU A 139 23.97 6.45 -1.71
CA LEU A 139 24.25 5.03 -1.56
C LEU A 139 25.42 4.75 -0.61
N GLU A 140 26.50 5.54 -0.66
CA GLU A 140 27.64 5.40 0.25
C GLU A 140 27.20 5.60 1.72
N LEU A 141 26.40 6.63 1.98
CA LEU A 141 25.83 6.90 3.32
C LEU A 141 24.89 5.77 3.76
N GLY A 142 24.01 5.31 2.87
CA GLY A 142 23.10 4.19 3.13
C GLY A 142 23.83 2.88 3.44
N LYS A 143 24.86 2.54 2.65
CA LYS A 143 25.75 1.39 2.90
C LYS A 143 26.51 1.53 4.22
N GLY A 144 26.91 2.74 4.59
CA GLY A 144 27.53 3.03 5.89
C GLY A 144 26.61 2.76 7.07
N LEU A 145 25.30 2.98 6.92
CA LEU A 145 24.29 2.71 7.96
C LEU A 145 23.97 1.21 8.11
N VAL A 146 23.82 0.53 6.98
CA VAL A 146 23.23 -0.81 6.89
C VAL A 146 24.29 -1.93 6.84
N GLY A 147 25.52 -1.59 6.44
CA GLY A 147 26.58 -2.54 6.16
C GLY A 147 26.37 -3.29 4.83
N GLN A 148 27.24 -4.25 4.54
CA GLN A 148 27.19 -5.11 3.35
C GLN A 148 26.13 -6.24 3.47
N GLY A 149 25.15 -6.09 4.36
CA GLY A 149 24.12 -7.09 4.63
C GLY A 149 22.90 -6.97 3.72
N LYS A 150 21.94 -7.89 3.89
CA LYS A 150 20.60 -7.85 3.27
C LYS A 150 19.67 -6.77 3.85
N ASP A 151 20.16 -6.05 4.83
CA ASP A 151 19.39 -5.02 5.50
C ASP A 151 19.11 -3.86 4.52
N ARG A 152 18.05 -3.09 4.78
CA ARG A 152 17.63 -1.99 3.90
C ARG A 152 17.62 -0.66 4.64
N PHE A 153 17.65 0.45 3.89
CA PHE A 153 17.47 1.80 4.43
C PHE A 153 16.38 2.57 3.69
N SER A 154 15.83 3.59 4.33
CA SER A 154 14.87 4.52 3.74
C SER A 154 15.55 5.81 3.32
N VAL A 155 15.05 6.45 2.26
CA VAL A 155 15.57 7.74 1.77
C VAL A 155 14.50 8.81 1.90
N ALA A 156 14.84 9.91 2.55
CA ALA A 156 13.98 11.07 2.74
C ALA A 156 14.60 12.27 2.01
N ILE A 157 13.91 12.82 1.01
CA ILE A 157 14.36 14.01 0.29
C ILE A 157 13.51 15.19 0.73
N ASP A 158 14.14 16.18 1.33
CA ASP A 158 13.44 17.32 1.91
C ASP A 158 12.73 18.18 0.85
N SER A 159 13.37 18.48 -0.28
CA SER A 159 12.73 19.22 -1.38
C SER A 159 13.38 18.85 -2.72
N ILE A 160 12.57 18.40 -3.68
CA ILE A 160 13.04 18.10 -5.05
C ILE A 160 13.17 19.37 -5.90
N ASN A 161 12.59 20.48 -5.46
CA ASN A 161 12.58 21.71 -6.24
C ASN A 161 13.99 22.20 -6.57
N GLU A 162 14.93 22.09 -5.64
CA GLU A 162 16.32 22.52 -5.88
C GLU A 162 17.00 21.67 -6.95
N MET A 163 16.69 20.38 -7.02
CA MET A 163 17.20 19.52 -8.08
C MET A 163 16.59 19.90 -9.44
N LEU A 164 15.29 20.19 -9.48
CA LEU A 164 14.60 20.63 -10.70
C LEU A 164 15.03 22.03 -11.16
N ARG A 165 15.57 22.87 -10.28
CA ARG A 165 16.17 24.16 -10.68
C ARG A 165 17.48 23.98 -11.45
N HIS A 166 18.22 22.92 -11.17
CA HIS A 166 19.59 22.74 -11.66
C HIS A 166 19.75 21.62 -12.69
N ALA A 167 18.81 20.69 -12.74
CA ALA A 167 18.81 19.55 -13.64
C ALA A 167 17.47 19.41 -14.37
N SER A 168 17.50 18.70 -15.49
CA SER A 168 16.29 18.44 -16.26
C SER A 168 15.37 17.44 -15.56
N THR A 169 14.05 17.59 -15.75
CA THR A 169 13.02 16.66 -15.25
C THR A 169 13.32 15.18 -15.52
N PRO A 170 13.72 14.75 -16.73
CA PRO A 170 14.03 13.33 -16.97
C PRO A 170 15.26 12.86 -16.19
N THR A 171 16.26 13.71 -15.95
CA THR A 171 17.43 13.33 -15.13
C THR A 171 17.03 13.13 -13.67
N VAL A 172 16.20 14.03 -13.13
CA VAL A 172 15.68 13.90 -11.75
C VAL A 172 14.78 12.67 -11.63
N ALA A 173 13.91 12.42 -12.61
CA ALA A 173 13.08 11.22 -12.68
C ALA A 173 13.92 9.94 -12.77
N GLY A 174 15.00 9.96 -13.56
CA GLY A 174 15.97 8.87 -13.67
C GLY A 174 16.66 8.58 -12.35
N LEU A 175 17.11 9.61 -11.63
CA LEU A 175 17.69 9.45 -10.29
C LEU A 175 16.70 8.78 -9.32
N LEU A 176 15.46 9.27 -9.25
CA LEU A 176 14.44 8.72 -8.37
C LEU A 176 14.12 7.26 -8.75
N SER A 177 14.05 6.96 -10.05
CA SER A 177 13.84 5.60 -10.53
C SER A 177 15.00 4.67 -10.14
N ASN A 178 16.25 5.14 -10.29
CA ASN A 178 17.46 4.38 -9.92
C ASN A 178 17.53 4.12 -8.41
N LEU A 179 17.15 5.11 -7.59
CA LEU A 179 17.05 4.90 -6.14
C LEU A 179 15.94 3.90 -5.80
N ARG A 180 14.81 3.92 -6.51
CA ARG A 180 13.71 2.98 -6.27
C ARG A 180 14.01 1.55 -6.71
N SER A 181 14.83 1.36 -7.74
CA SER A 181 15.23 0.04 -8.23
C SER A 181 16.39 -0.58 -7.43
N HIS A 182 17.00 0.17 -6.51
CA HIS A 182 18.14 -0.32 -5.74
C HIS A 182 17.70 -1.32 -4.65
N GLU A 183 18.38 -2.48 -4.58
CA GLU A 183 18.01 -3.61 -3.70
C GLU A 183 18.01 -3.28 -2.19
N GLN A 184 18.90 -2.37 -1.77
CA GLN A 184 19.06 -1.97 -0.37
C GLN A 184 18.09 -0.85 0.04
N ILE A 185 17.32 -0.27 -0.88
CA ILE A 185 16.38 0.81 -0.54
C ILE A 185 15.01 0.21 -0.22
N SER A 186 14.53 0.45 1.00
CA SER A 186 13.23 -0.04 1.46
C SER A 186 12.10 0.87 1.03
N SER A 187 12.25 2.18 1.20
CA SER A 187 11.20 3.16 0.91
C SER A 187 11.78 4.55 0.67
N ILE A 188 11.10 5.35 -0.16
CA ILE A 188 11.52 6.71 -0.48
C ILE A 188 10.35 7.66 -0.31
N PHE A 189 10.60 8.84 0.24
CA PHE A 189 9.60 9.91 0.24
C PHE A 189 10.24 11.28 0.03
N TRP A 190 9.48 12.17 -0.58
CA TRP A 190 9.97 13.51 -0.90
C TRP A 190 8.89 14.58 -0.93
N LEU A 191 9.29 15.83 -0.78
CA LEU A 191 8.44 17.00 -0.94
C LEU A 191 8.59 17.62 -2.34
N LEU A 192 7.46 18.01 -2.93
CA LEU A 192 7.39 18.69 -4.22
C LEU A 192 6.43 19.87 -4.11
N HIS A 193 6.88 21.06 -4.48
CA HIS A 193 5.99 22.23 -4.58
C HIS A 193 5.40 22.31 -5.99
N SER A 194 4.10 22.12 -6.09
CA SER A 194 3.43 21.94 -7.39
C SER A 194 3.14 23.23 -8.15
N ASP A 195 3.23 24.38 -7.49
CA ASP A 195 3.07 25.71 -8.04
C ASP A 195 4.34 26.25 -8.72
N LEU A 196 5.51 25.71 -8.36
CA LEU A 196 6.79 26.16 -8.93
C LEU A 196 7.11 25.50 -10.27
N HIS A 197 6.43 24.40 -10.63
CA HIS A 197 6.76 23.58 -11.79
C HIS A 197 5.56 23.43 -12.71
N GLU A 198 5.85 23.19 -14.00
CA GLU A 198 4.80 22.85 -14.96
C GLU A 198 4.03 21.59 -14.52
N VAL A 199 2.75 21.54 -14.89
CA VAL A 199 1.87 20.41 -14.59
C VAL A 199 2.44 19.09 -15.13
N LYS A 200 3.16 19.13 -16.26
CA LYS A 200 3.83 17.95 -16.85
C LYS A 200 4.90 17.37 -15.92
N VAL A 201 5.73 18.24 -15.33
CA VAL A 201 6.80 17.84 -14.39
C VAL A 201 6.21 17.23 -13.14
N THR A 202 5.20 17.89 -12.56
CA THR A 202 4.49 17.40 -11.39
C THR A 202 3.83 16.05 -11.67
N SER A 203 3.17 15.90 -12.83
CA SER A 203 2.50 14.65 -13.22
C SER A 203 3.49 13.50 -13.45
N ALA A 204 4.68 13.77 -14.01
CA ALA A 204 5.72 12.77 -14.20
C ALA A 204 6.26 12.25 -12.85
N LEU A 205 6.48 13.13 -11.87
CA LEU A 205 6.92 12.73 -10.52
C LEU A 205 5.81 12.01 -9.75
N GLU A 206 4.56 12.46 -9.91
CA GLU A 206 3.39 11.75 -9.40
C GLU A 206 3.29 10.36 -10.02
N TYR A 207 3.62 10.17 -11.31
CA TYR A 207 3.61 8.87 -11.98
C TYR A 207 4.58 7.88 -11.34
N LEU A 208 5.80 8.32 -11.01
CA LEU A 208 6.82 7.53 -10.31
C LEU A 208 6.42 7.13 -8.88
N SER A 209 5.47 7.84 -8.29
CA SER A 209 5.08 7.61 -6.90
C SER A 209 4.01 6.54 -6.76
N SER A 210 4.18 5.68 -5.76
CA SER A 210 3.18 4.69 -5.33
C SER A 210 2.10 5.35 -4.48
N VAL A 211 2.49 6.35 -3.70
CA VAL A 211 1.62 7.13 -2.82
C VAL A 211 1.79 8.62 -3.14
N VAL A 212 0.70 9.35 -3.31
CA VAL A 212 0.73 10.81 -3.44
C VAL A 212 -0.15 11.41 -2.37
N ALA A 213 0.37 12.35 -1.58
CA ALA A 213 -0.37 13.13 -0.59
C ALA A 213 -0.44 14.59 -1.04
N SER A 214 -1.62 15.20 -1.04
CA SER A 214 -1.84 16.60 -1.40
C SER A 214 -2.51 17.42 -0.28
N GLU A 215 -2.68 18.73 -0.47
CA GLU A 215 -3.19 19.68 0.54
C GLU A 215 -4.52 19.29 1.19
N LYS A 216 -5.45 18.66 0.46
CA LYS A 216 -6.70 18.11 1.00
C LYS A 216 -6.54 16.69 1.55
N LEU A 217 -5.35 16.40 2.10
CA LEU A 217 -4.80 15.07 2.39
C LEU A 217 -5.40 13.96 1.50
N GLN A 218 -5.45 14.21 0.19
CA GLN A 218 -5.89 13.18 -0.74
C GLN A 218 -4.72 12.24 -0.91
N VAL A 219 -4.88 11.02 -0.42
CA VAL A 219 -3.87 9.99 -0.54
C VAL A 219 -4.26 9.02 -1.63
N ARG A 220 -3.46 9.02 -2.68
CA ARG A 220 -3.62 8.12 -3.83
C ARG A 220 -2.69 6.92 -3.67
N PHE A 221 -3.23 5.75 -3.39
CA PHE A 221 -2.50 4.49 -3.39
C PHE A 221 -2.60 3.84 -4.77
N LYS A 222 -1.47 3.67 -5.45
CA LYS A 222 -1.40 2.91 -6.69
C LYS A 222 -1.03 1.46 -6.37
N ARG A 223 -1.87 0.52 -6.79
CA ARG A 223 -1.63 -0.93 -6.63
C ARG A 223 -1.03 -1.51 -7.90
N ARG A 224 -0.39 -2.68 -7.75
CA ARG A 224 0.21 -3.48 -8.82
C ARG A 224 -0.72 -3.82 -9.98
N ASN A 225 -2.03 -3.96 -9.72
CA ASN A 225 -3.04 -4.28 -10.74
C ASN A 225 -3.54 -3.04 -11.51
N GLY A 226 -2.81 -1.93 -11.46
CA GLY A 226 -3.25 -0.64 -12.02
C GLY A 226 -4.39 0.03 -11.24
N ARG A 227 -4.97 -0.62 -10.22
CA ARG A 227 -6.06 -0.03 -9.43
C ARG A 227 -5.51 1.07 -8.54
N VAL A 228 -6.05 2.25 -8.74
CA VAL A 228 -5.76 3.41 -7.90
C VAL A 228 -6.85 3.54 -6.84
N ARG A 229 -6.48 3.41 -5.56
CA ARG A 229 -7.37 3.75 -4.44
C ARG A 229 -7.09 5.18 -4.03
N VAL A 230 -8.07 6.05 -4.22
CA VAL A 230 -8.03 7.42 -3.74
C VAL A 230 -8.78 7.45 -2.41
N VAL A 231 -8.13 7.94 -1.36
CA VAL A 231 -8.79 8.19 -0.08
C VAL A 231 -8.67 9.69 0.20
N ASN A 232 -9.81 10.35 0.37
CA ASN A 232 -9.89 11.78 0.68
C ASN A 232 -10.44 11.91 2.10
N GLU A 233 -9.67 12.47 3.03
CA GLU A 233 -10.16 12.89 4.34
C GLU A 233 -9.68 14.32 4.58
N GLY A 234 -10.59 15.21 4.94
CA GLY A 234 -10.24 16.56 5.39
C GLY A 234 -9.69 16.50 6.80
N PHE A 235 -8.52 17.11 7.03
CA PHE A 235 -7.95 17.28 8.37
C PHE A 235 -7.80 18.76 8.67
N HIS A 236 -8.08 19.15 9.90
CA HIS A 236 -7.62 20.41 10.45
C HIS A 236 -6.28 20.14 11.13
N ILE A 237 -5.20 20.77 10.67
CA ILE A 237 -3.89 20.68 11.31
C ILE A 237 -3.80 21.88 12.26
N ASP A 238 -3.98 21.64 13.56
CA ASP A 238 -3.70 22.67 14.56
C ASP A 238 -2.18 22.90 14.61
N GLN A 239 -1.75 24.12 14.31
CA GLN A 239 -0.33 24.51 14.22
C GLN A 239 0.46 24.26 15.53
N SER A 240 -0.22 24.02 16.66
CA SER A 240 0.36 23.81 17.98
C SER A 240 0.51 22.34 18.40
N SER A 241 -0.22 21.40 17.78
CA SER A 241 -0.11 19.98 18.10
C SER A 241 -0.20 19.16 16.81
N SER A 242 0.78 18.29 16.58
CA SER A 242 0.84 17.37 15.45
C SER A 242 -0.17 16.23 15.57
N ASN A 243 -1.41 16.57 15.91
CA ASN A 243 -2.53 15.67 15.98
C ASN A 243 -3.34 15.90 14.72
N PHE A 244 -3.40 14.88 13.87
CA PHE A 244 -4.32 14.86 12.74
C PHE A 244 -5.69 14.52 13.28
N THR A 245 -6.49 15.52 13.65
CA THR A 245 -7.90 15.33 13.94
C THR A 245 -8.63 15.23 12.61
N SER A 246 -9.14 14.04 12.31
CA SER A 246 -10.12 13.86 11.24
C SER A 246 -11.20 14.90 11.47
N VAL A 247 -11.49 15.73 10.47
CA VAL A 247 -12.70 16.54 10.51
C VAL A 247 -13.85 15.53 10.39
N LEU A 248 -14.37 15.09 11.54
CA LEU A 248 -15.79 14.78 11.62
C LEU A 248 -16.46 16.10 11.26
N SER A 249 -16.81 16.23 10.00
CA SER A 249 -17.72 17.28 9.56
C SER A 249 -18.90 17.21 10.52
N GLU A 250 -19.14 18.30 11.24
CA GLU A 250 -20.46 18.59 11.81
C GLU A 250 -21.43 18.73 10.63
N ASP A 251 -21.80 17.58 10.08
CA ASP A 251 -23.03 17.32 9.37
C ASP A 251 -23.05 15.82 9.09
N GLY A 252 -24.01 15.12 9.69
CA GLY A 252 -24.21 13.67 9.59
C GLY A 252 -24.60 13.17 8.20
N LEU A 253 -24.09 13.77 7.13
CA LEU A 253 -24.46 13.51 5.74
C LEU A 253 -23.37 12.78 4.93
N VAL A 254 -22.11 12.75 5.38
CA VAL A 254 -21.00 12.20 4.57
C VAL A 254 -20.89 10.66 4.67
N ASN A 255 -21.45 10.04 5.70
CA ASN A 255 -21.57 8.57 5.76
C ASN A 255 -22.57 8.00 4.73
N GLN A 256 -23.36 8.83 4.06
CA GLN A 256 -24.21 8.41 2.94
C GLN A 256 -23.50 8.42 1.58
N ILE A 257 -22.51 9.31 1.36
CA ILE A 257 -21.93 9.54 0.02
C ILE A 257 -20.94 8.41 -0.38
N ASN A 258 -20.23 7.82 0.58
CA ASN A 258 -19.38 6.65 0.30
C ASN A 258 -20.17 5.33 0.19
N GLN A 259 -21.47 5.35 0.50
CA GLN A 259 -22.39 4.23 0.27
C GLN A 259 -23.22 4.37 -1.02
N SER A 260 -23.11 5.48 -1.75
CA SER A 260 -23.95 5.80 -2.91
C SER A 260 -23.28 5.59 -4.27
N LEU A 261 -22.04 5.07 -4.32
CA LEU A 261 -21.30 4.82 -5.57
C LEU A 261 -21.24 3.34 -5.97
N LEU A 262 -21.93 2.47 -5.24
CA LEU A 262 -22.41 1.20 -5.77
C LEU A 262 -23.90 1.41 -6.04
N PRO A 263 -24.49 0.93 -7.15
CA PRO A 263 -25.94 0.77 -7.21
C PRO A 263 -26.30 -0.18 -6.06
N LYS A 264 -26.73 0.40 -4.93
CA LYS A 264 -27.37 -0.35 -3.85
C LYS A 264 -28.72 -0.79 -4.40
N VAL A 265 -28.70 -1.89 -5.13
CA VAL A 265 -29.89 -2.72 -5.22
C VAL A 265 -30.04 -3.31 -3.83
N GLN A 266 -30.78 -2.62 -2.96
CA GLN A 266 -31.36 -3.26 -1.79
C GLN A 266 -32.34 -4.28 -2.34
N PHE A 267 -31.90 -5.52 -2.44
CA PHE A 267 -32.83 -6.63 -2.52
C PHE A 267 -33.46 -6.72 -1.14
N ASP A 268 -34.58 -6.04 -0.94
CA ASP A 268 -35.48 -6.36 0.15
C ASP A 268 -36.01 -7.76 -0.14
N LEU A 269 -35.31 -8.77 0.39
CA LEU A 269 -35.68 -10.18 0.30
C LEU A 269 -36.90 -10.51 1.18
N GLU A 270 -37.37 -9.52 1.94
CA GLU A 270 -38.59 -9.60 2.73
C GLU A 270 -39.79 -9.30 1.83
N LEU A 271 -40.44 -10.38 1.36
CA LEU A 271 -41.70 -10.28 0.63
C LEU A 271 -42.72 -9.50 1.47
N SER A 272 -43.29 -8.44 0.88
CA SER A 272 -44.39 -7.74 1.53
C SER A 272 -45.55 -8.71 1.78
N GLU A 273 -46.41 -8.42 2.76
CA GLU A 273 -47.54 -9.28 3.09
C GLU A 273 -48.45 -9.54 1.87
N LYS A 274 -48.58 -8.54 0.99
CA LYS A 274 -49.29 -8.66 -0.28
C LYS A 274 -48.62 -9.65 -1.24
N GLU A 275 -47.29 -9.59 -1.35
CA GLU A 275 -46.51 -10.44 -2.24
C GLU A 275 -46.46 -11.90 -1.75
N ARG A 276 -46.49 -12.12 -0.43
CA ARG A 276 -46.68 -13.45 0.17
C ARG A 276 -48.04 -14.06 -0.19
N ILE A 277 -49.11 -13.27 -0.12
CA ILE A 277 -50.46 -13.73 -0.46
C ILE A 277 -50.54 -14.05 -1.96
N ASP A 278 -49.97 -13.19 -2.81
CA ASP A 278 -49.97 -13.40 -4.25
C ASP A 278 -49.14 -14.63 -4.62
N ARG A 279 -47.95 -14.82 -4.03
CA ARG A 279 -47.11 -16.01 -4.24
C ARG A 279 -47.80 -17.30 -3.80
N ALA A 280 -48.55 -17.30 -2.70
CA ALA A 280 -49.34 -18.46 -2.26
C ALA A 280 -50.50 -18.80 -3.21
N LYS A 281 -50.93 -17.82 -4.02
CA LYS A 281 -51.99 -17.99 -5.03
C LYS A 281 -51.45 -18.37 -6.41
N VAL A 282 -50.14 -18.27 -6.62
CA VAL A 282 -49.50 -18.71 -7.87
C VAL A 282 -49.55 -20.23 -7.93
N VAL A 283 -50.42 -20.74 -8.81
CA VAL A 283 -50.47 -22.17 -9.15
C VAL A 283 -49.24 -22.49 -10.00
N LEU A 284 -48.35 -23.33 -9.48
CA LEU A 284 -47.16 -23.74 -10.21
C LEU A 284 -47.57 -24.67 -11.37
N PRO A 285 -46.94 -24.57 -12.56
CA PRO A 285 -47.33 -25.34 -13.75
C PRO A 285 -47.29 -26.86 -13.58
N PHE A 286 -46.62 -27.36 -12.55
CA PHE A 286 -46.38 -28.78 -12.29
C PHE A 286 -47.11 -29.29 -11.03
N GLU A 287 -47.78 -28.41 -10.28
CA GLU A 287 -48.71 -28.83 -9.24
C GLU A 287 -50.00 -29.31 -9.92
N HIS A 288 -50.22 -30.61 -9.86
CA HIS A 288 -51.40 -31.24 -10.44
C HIS A 288 -52.65 -30.72 -9.74
N GLN A 289 -53.58 -30.12 -10.50
CA GLN A 289 -54.91 -29.72 -10.04
C GLN A 289 -55.85 -30.93 -9.85
N GLY A 290 -55.37 -32.00 -9.22
CA GLY A 290 -56.15 -33.20 -8.89
C GLY A 290 -56.89 -33.04 -7.56
N ASN A 291 -57.98 -33.80 -7.38
CA ASN A 291 -58.90 -33.74 -6.22
C ASN A 291 -58.31 -34.22 -4.88
N GLY A 292 -56.99 -34.14 -4.66
CA GLY A 292 -56.36 -34.51 -3.40
C GLY A 292 -56.33 -36.02 -3.12
N GLU A 293 -56.63 -36.87 -4.10
CA GLU A 293 -56.38 -38.31 -3.96
C GLU A 293 -54.91 -38.64 -4.23
N PRO A 294 -54.28 -39.52 -3.43
CA PRO A 294 -52.89 -39.91 -3.61
C PRO A 294 -52.68 -40.58 -4.97
N ILE A 295 -51.74 -40.04 -5.75
CA ILE A 295 -51.44 -40.51 -7.10
C ILE A 295 -50.82 -41.91 -7.01
N HIS A 296 -51.49 -42.91 -7.58
CA HIS A 296 -50.86 -44.19 -7.89
C HIS A 296 -50.00 -44.03 -9.15
N ILE A 297 -48.72 -43.71 -8.97
CA ILE A 297 -47.74 -43.69 -10.05
C ILE A 297 -47.40 -45.15 -10.39
N TYR A 298 -47.78 -45.61 -11.58
CA TYR A 298 -47.44 -46.95 -12.07
C TYR A 298 -45.95 -46.97 -12.49
N ASP A 299 -45.08 -47.25 -11.52
CA ASP A 299 -43.64 -47.41 -11.74
C ASP A 299 -43.29 -48.88 -12.00
N GLY A 300 -43.81 -49.48 -13.09
CA GLY A 300 -43.34 -50.69 -13.80
C GLY A 300 -42.85 -51.95 -13.04
N ARG A 301 -42.87 -51.97 -11.72
CA ARG A 301 -42.33 -52.98 -10.80
C ARG A 301 -43.52 -53.61 -10.11
N ARG A 302 -43.61 -54.94 -10.16
CA ARG A 302 -44.64 -55.69 -9.42
C ARG A 302 -44.54 -55.32 -7.94
N SER A 303 -45.63 -54.78 -7.39
CA SER A 303 -45.79 -54.52 -5.98
C SER A 303 -45.70 -55.84 -5.20
N LEU A 304 -44.88 -55.84 -4.15
CA LEU A 304 -44.47 -56.99 -3.36
C LEU A 304 -45.56 -57.45 -2.36
N THR A 305 -46.83 -57.38 -2.74
CA THR A 305 -47.99 -57.83 -1.94
C THR A 305 -48.72 -59.04 -2.53
N GLU A 306 -48.19 -59.66 -3.59
CA GLU A 306 -48.69 -60.94 -4.14
C GLU A 306 -47.66 -62.09 -4.06
N SER A 307 -46.82 -62.14 -3.02
CA SER A 307 -45.96 -63.32 -2.81
C SER A 307 -45.78 -63.65 -1.33
N LYS A 308 -46.82 -64.25 -0.74
CA LYS A 308 -46.68 -65.14 0.42
C LYS A 308 -47.65 -66.32 0.32
N THR A 309 -47.30 -67.25 -0.56
CA THR A 309 -47.34 -68.68 -0.25
C THR A 309 -45.98 -69.27 -0.61
N GLU A 310 -45.35 -69.87 0.40
CA GLU A 310 -44.13 -70.71 0.39
C GLU A 310 -42.78 -69.94 0.35
N ALA A 311 -42.16 -69.65 1.51
CA ALA A 311 -41.25 -70.50 2.31
C ALA A 311 -39.86 -70.61 1.63
N THR A 312 -38.68 -70.35 2.22
CA THR A 312 -38.17 -70.50 3.59
C THR A 312 -36.75 -69.87 3.65
N LEU A 313 -36.26 -69.58 4.86
CA LEU A 313 -34.84 -69.35 5.24
C LEU A 313 -34.29 -67.94 4.93
N SER A 314 -33.60 -67.23 5.80
CA SER A 314 -33.20 -67.45 7.18
C SER A 314 -32.59 -66.14 7.71
N SER A 315 -33.11 -65.71 8.86
CA SER A 315 -32.35 -65.27 10.03
C SER A 315 -31.69 -63.89 10.06
N SER A 316 -32.18 -63.13 11.05
CA SER A 316 -31.41 -62.38 12.07
C SER A 316 -30.60 -61.16 11.57
N GLY A 317 -30.74 -59.96 12.15
CA GLY A 317 -31.38 -59.60 13.39
C GLY A 317 -31.54 -58.08 13.53
N ASN A 318 -32.36 -57.74 14.52
CA ASN A 318 -32.79 -56.41 14.92
C ASN A 318 -31.64 -55.43 15.15
N SER A 319 -31.87 -54.15 14.85
CA SER A 319 -31.95 -53.11 15.89
C SER A 319 -32.52 -51.80 15.36
N GLN A 320 -33.21 -51.11 16.26
CA GLN A 320 -34.19 -50.06 16.06
C GLN A 320 -33.60 -48.74 15.53
N LYS A 321 -34.42 -48.07 14.72
CA LYS A 321 -34.34 -46.66 14.34
C LYS A 321 -34.38 -45.75 15.57
N THR A 322 -33.49 -44.76 15.58
CA THR A 322 -33.79 -43.42 16.10
C THR A 322 -33.81 -42.48 14.91
N ASP A 323 -34.97 -41.84 14.67
CA ASP A 323 -35.17 -40.86 13.61
C ASP A 323 -34.33 -39.61 13.90
N SER A 324 -33.21 -39.46 13.19
CA SER A 324 -32.61 -38.16 12.88
C SER A 324 -32.69 -37.98 11.37
N GLY A 325 -33.39 -36.95 10.93
CA GLY A 325 -33.52 -36.58 9.53
C GLY A 325 -32.20 -36.06 8.96
N GLU A 326 -31.28 -36.98 8.70
CA GLU A 326 -30.06 -36.74 7.92
C GLU A 326 -30.17 -37.61 6.66
N GLY A 327 -30.42 -36.96 5.52
CA GLY A 327 -30.29 -37.62 4.23
C GLY A 327 -28.82 -37.80 3.92
N GLU A 328 -28.30 -39.02 4.09
CA GLU A 328 -26.95 -39.36 3.66
C GLU A 328 -26.95 -39.64 2.15
N ILE A 329 -26.22 -38.82 1.38
CA ILE A 329 -25.99 -39.07 -0.04
C ILE A 329 -24.73 -39.93 -0.13
N ILE A 330 -24.92 -41.23 -0.39
CA ILE A 330 -23.82 -42.15 -0.66
C ILE A 330 -23.45 -41.99 -2.14
N TYR A 331 -22.34 -41.31 -2.41
CA TYR A 331 -21.78 -41.21 -3.75
C TYR A 331 -20.96 -42.46 -4.06
N PHE A 332 -21.46 -43.27 -5.00
CA PHE A 332 -20.64 -44.29 -5.67
C PHE A 332 -20.03 -43.63 -6.90
N ARG A 333 -18.69 -43.62 -6.94
CA ARG A 333 -17.93 -43.12 -8.08
C ARG A 333 -17.98 -44.20 -9.16
N ASP A 334 -18.86 -44.02 -10.14
CA ASP A 334 -18.79 -44.83 -11.36
C ASP A 334 -17.54 -44.36 -12.12
N SER A 335 -16.67 -45.30 -12.50
CA SER A 335 -15.40 -45.15 -13.25
C SER A 335 -14.18 -44.64 -12.47
N ASP A 336 -13.37 -45.58 -11.95
CA ASP A 336 -11.93 -45.43 -11.66
C ASP A 336 -11.06 -45.75 -12.91
N ASP A 337 -11.58 -45.51 -14.13
CA ASP A 337 -10.98 -45.99 -15.38
C ASP A 337 -10.61 -44.86 -16.38
N GLU A 338 -10.31 -43.65 -15.89
CA GLU A 338 -9.67 -42.61 -16.69
C GLU A 338 -8.27 -42.30 -16.15
N MET A 339 -7.27 -42.74 -16.90
CA MET A 339 -5.86 -42.43 -16.73
C MET A 339 -5.68 -40.90 -16.89
N PRO A 340 -4.88 -40.22 -16.05
CA PRO A 340 -4.69 -38.78 -16.19
C PRO A 340 -3.83 -38.50 -17.43
N ASP A 341 -4.47 -38.04 -18.51
CA ASP A 341 -3.78 -37.51 -19.68
C ASP A 341 -3.12 -36.17 -19.31
N SER A 342 -1.83 -36.29 -19.03
CA SER A 342 -0.82 -35.23 -19.05
C SER A 342 -0.52 -34.87 -20.49
N ASP A 343 -0.76 -33.61 -20.88
CA ASP A 343 0.08 -32.77 -21.78
C ASP A 343 -0.73 -31.69 -22.53
N GLU A 344 -1.37 -30.76 -21.81
CA GLU A 344 -1.74 -29.47 -22.41
C GLU A 344 -0.76 -28.39 -21.94
N ASP A 345 0.23 -28.12 -22.79
CA ASP A 345 1.16 -26.98 -22.68
C ASP A 345 0.39 -25.67 -22.93
N PRO A 346 0.50 -24.66 -22.05
CA PRO A 346 -0.30 -23.43 -22.12
C PRO A 346 0.33 -22.33 -23.01
N ASP A 347 0.89 -22.68 -24.17
CA ASP A 347 1.69 -21.74 -24.99
C ASP A 347 1.33 -21.70 -26.51
N ASP A 348 0.11 -22.07 -26.95
CA ASP A 348 -0.20 -22.26 -28.39
C ASP A 348 -1.23 -21.31 -29.06
N ASP A 349 -1.42 -20.07 -28.55
CA ASP A 349 -2.45 -19.17 -29.09
C ASP A 349 -2.06 -17.67 -29.18
N LEU A 350 -0.79 -17.29 -29.42
CA LEU A 350 -0.42 -15.87 -29.62
C LEU A 350 0.21 -15.58 -30.97
N ASP A 351 -0.62 -15.57 -32.01
CA ASP A 351 -0.42 -14.78 -33.24
C ASP A 351 -1.66 -13.91 -33.53
N ILE A 352 -1.65 -12.65 -33.04
CA ILE A 352 -2.40 -11.50 -33.60
C ILE A 352 -1.54 -10.23 -33.55
#